data_AF-A0A379GE49-F1
#
_entry.id   AF-A0A379GE49-F1
#
_cell.length_a   1.000
_cell.length_b   1.000
_cell.length_c   1.000
_cell.angle_alpha   90.00
_cell.angle_beta   90.00
_cell.angle_gamma   90.00
#
_symmetry.space_group_name_H-M   'P 1'
#
loop_
_entity.id
_entity.type
_entity.pdbx_description
1 polymer ?
#
loop_
_entity_poly.entity_id
_entity_poly.type
_entity_poly.pdbx_seq_one_letter_code
_entity_poly.pdbx_strand_id
1 'polypeptide(L)'
;MDNGQLVTDELVIALVKERIKQDDCRNGFLLDGFPRTIPQADAMKEAGINVDFVLEFAVPDEIIVERIVGRRVHAPSGRVYHIKFNPPKVENRDDVTGEELTTRKDDQEETVRKRLIEYHSQTAPLVSYYQNEAKAGNAQYHKIDGTQKVSEINAELKNILG
;
A
#
# COMPACT_ATOMS: atom_id res chain seq x y z
N MET A 1 -8.00 3.73 -25.45
CA MET A 1 -6.74 3.56 -24.70
C MET A 1 -7.03 2.50 -23.64
N ASP A 2 -7.04 1.23 -24.04
CA ASP A 2 -7.60 0.15 -23.21
C ASP A 2 -6.99 -1.20 -23.62
N ASN A 3 -5.66 -1.29 -23.56
CA ASN A 3 -4.93 -2.46 -24.06
C ASN A 3 -4.25 -3.30 -22.96
N GLY A 4 -4.59 -3.13 -21.67
CA GLY A 4 -4.19 -4.05 -20.60
C GLY A 4 -2.68 -4.39 -20.52
N GLN A 5 -1.82 -3.63 -21.20
CA GLN A 5 -0.40 -3.89 -21.25
C GLN A 5 0.18 -3.50 -19.90
N LEU A 6 0.79 -4.48 -19.24
CA LEU A 6 1.51 -4.26 -18.00
C LEU A 6 2.54 -3.15 -18.25
N VAL A 7 2.48 -2.10 -17.44
CA VAL A 7 3.47 -1.01 -17.46
C VAL A 7 4.82 -1.66 -17.16
N THR A 8 5.80 -1.49 -18.06
CA THR A 8 7.13 -2.08 -17.89
C THR A 8 7.83 -1.42 -16.71
N ASP A 9 8.68 -2.17 -16.00
CA ASP A 9 9.45 -1.65 -14.86
C ASP A 9 10.25 -0.39 -15.27
N GLU A 10 10.88 -0.42 -16.44
CA GLU A 10 11.62 0.72 -17.01
C GLU A 10 10.76 1.99 -17.13
N LEU A 11 9.52 1.85 -17.61
CA LEU A 11 8.60 2.97 -17.75
C LEU A 11 8.16 3.49 -16.37
N VAL A 12 7.87 2.61 -15.42
CA VAL A 12 7.53 3.01 -14.04
C VAL A 12 8.68 3.80 -13.41
N ILE A 13 9.92 3.33 -13.58
CA ILE A 13 11.10 4.00 -13.02
C ILE A 13 11.33 5.36 -13.68
N ALA A 14 11.15 5.46 -14.99
CA ALA A 14 11.23 6.75 -15.69
C ALA A 14 10.20 7.75 -15.15
N LEU A 15 8.96 7.30 -14.94
CA LEU A 15 7.89 8.12 -14.36
C LEU A 15 8.19 8.55 -12.92
N VAL A 16 8.67 7.62 -12.07
CA VAL A 16 9.08 7.94 -10.69
C VAL A 16 10.22 8.96 -10.70
N LYS A 17 11.24 8.76 -11.54
CA LYS A 17 12.39 9.67 -11.66
C LYS A 17 12.01 11.06 -12.12
N GLU A 18 11.05 11.19 -13.03
CA GLU A 18 10.50 12.48 -13.44
C GLU A 18 9.69 13.12 -12.30
N ARG A 19 8.86 12.32 -11.61
CA ARG A 19 7.99 12.79 -10.56
C ARG A 19 8.73 13.37 -9.36
N ILE A 20 9.79 12.69 -8.89
CA ILE A 20 10.57 13.12 -7.72
C ILE A 20 11.44 14.37 -7.97
N LYS A 21 11.58 14.80 -9.24
CA LYS A 21 12.30 16.04 -9.59
C LYS A 21 11.44 17.30 -9.48
N GLN A 22 10.13 17.14 -9.30
CA GLN A 22 9.22 18.28 -9.17
C GLN A 22 9.43 19.01 -7.84
N ASP A 23 9.07 20.29 -7.80
CA ASP A 23 9.41 21.18 -6.68
C ASP A 23 8.81 20.74 -5.33
N ASP A 24 7.69 20.05 -5.35
CA ASP A 24 7.03 19.53 -4.15
C ASP A 24 7.76 18.33 -3.52
N CYS A 25 8.65 17.67 -4.27
CA CYS A 25 9.49 16.57 -3.78
C CYS A 25 10.85 17.04 -3.22
N ARG A 26 11.13 18.35 -3.22
CA ARG A 26 12.41 18.89 -2.70
C ARG A 26 12.66 18.55 -1.23
N ASN A 27 11.60 18.44 -0.43
CA ASN A 27 11.67 18.12 0.99
C ASN A 27 11.52 16.61 1.26
N GLY A 28 11.65 15.78 0.23
CA GLY A 28 11.44 14.34 0.28
C GLY A 28 10.11 13.91 -0.36
N PHE A 29 9.85 12.62 -0.32
CA PHE A 29 8.71 11.98 -0.94
C PHE A 29 8.36 10.69 -0.21
N LEU A 30 7.13 10.20 -0.40
CA LEU A 30 6.69 8.87 0.01
C LEU A 30 6.35 8.07 -1.23
N LEU A 31 7.02 6.93 -1.41
CA LEU A 31 6.68 5.97 -2.47
C LEU A 31 5.67 4.98 -1.90
N ASP A 32 4.40 5.14 -2.28
CA ASP A 32 3.31 4.27 -1.85
C ASP A 32 3.03 3.18 -2.90
N GLY A 33 3.31 1.94 -2.52
CA GLY A 33 3.12 0.78 -3.39
C GLY A 33 4.18 0.63 -4.50
N PHE A 34 5.33 1.28 -4.37
CA PHE A 34 6.51 1.10 -5.23
C PHE A 34 7.79 1.16 -4.37
N PRO A 35 8.78 0.28 -4.60
CA PRO A 35 8.80 -0.81 -5.58
C PRO A 35 7.97 -2.03 -5.13
N ARG A 36 7.62 -2.90 -6.08
CA ARG A 36 6.89 -4.15 -5.86
C ARG A 36 7.68 -5.40 -6.21
N THR A 37 8.82 -5.25 -6.90
CA THR A 37 9.69 -6.34 -7.32
C THR A 37 11.16 -5.98 -7.05
N ILE A 38 12.03 -6.98 -6.97
CA ILE A 38 13.48 -6.79 -6.81
C ILE A 38 14.09 -5.97 -7.97
N PRO A 39 13.76 -6.25 -9.26
CA PRO A 39 14.25 -5.42 -10.37
C PRO A 39 13.89 -3.93 -10.24
N GLN A 40 12.70 -3.59 -9.74
CA GLN A 40 12.33 -2.21 -9.50
C GLN A 40 13.18 -1.56 -8.40
N ALA A 41 13.48 -2.28 -7.32
CA ALA A 41 14.34 -1.80 -6.24
C ALA A 41 15.79 -1.60 -6.70
N ASP A 42 16.33 -2.55 -7.48
CA ASP A 42 17.68 -2.42 -8.04
C ASP A 42 17.78 -1.23 -9.00
N ALA A 43 16.77 -1.03 -9.84
CA ALA A 43 16.81 0.08 -10.78
C ALA A 43 16.53 1.44 -10.12
N MET A 44 15.83 1.50 -8.98
CA MET A 44 15.85 2.70 -8.12
C MET A 44 17.26 3.02 -7.66
N LYS A 45 18.00 2.01 -7.18
CA LYS A 45 19.38 2.15 -6.70
C LYS A 45 20.32 2.61 -7.82
N GLU A 46 20.23 2.01 -9.01
CA GLU A 46 20.98 2.43 -10.19
C GLU A 46 20.65 3.86 -10.64
N ALA A 47 19.37 4.26 -10.51
CA ALA A 47 18.92 5.61 -10.83
C ALA A 47 19.33 6.66 -9.77
N GLY A 48 19.95 6.25 -8.66
CA GLY A 48 20.32 7.11 -7.53
C GLY A 48 19.12 7.57 -6.70
N ILE A 49 18.02 6.83 -6.74
CA ILE A 49 16.81 7.11 -5.95
C ILE A 49 16.94 6.39 -4.61
N ASN A 50 17.51 7.08 -3.63
CA ASN A 50 17.67 6.57 -2.27
C ASN A 50 16.43 6.89 -1.42
N VAL A 51 16.21 6.07 -0.38
CA VAL A 51 15.16 6.27 0.62
C VAL A 51 15.75 6.19 2.02
N ASP A 52 15.28 7.05 2.92
CA ASP A 52 15.77 7.08 4.30
C ASP A 52 15.12 5.98 5.15
N PHE A 53 13.85 5.68 4.89
CA PHE A 53 13.04 4.74 5.65
C PHE A 53 12.28 3.78 4.75
N VAL A 54 12.23 2.51 5.17
CA VAL A 54 11.36 1.47 4.65
C VAL A 54 10.47 0.99 5.77
N LEU A 55 9.15 1.15 5.58
CA LEU A 55 8.14 0.88 6.59
C LEU A 55 7.29 -0.33 6.15
N GLU A 56 7.52 -1.49 6.75
CA GLU A 56 6.76 -2.72 6.51
C GLU A 56 5.51 -2.75 7.42
N PHE A 57 4.32 -2.60 6.84
CA PHE A 57 3.07 -2.84 7.55
C PHE A 57 2.68 -4.31 7.49
N ALA A 58 3.02 -5.06 8.53
CA ALA A 58 2.72 -6.49 8.59
C ALA A 58 1.30 -6.74 9.08
N VAL A 59 0.51 -7.47 8.29
CA VAL A 59 -0.86 -7.90 8.62
C VAL A 59 -1.02 -9.35 8.19
N PRO A 60 -1.56 -10.24 9.04
CA PRO A 60 -1.88 -11.62 8.64
C PRO A 60 -2.87 -11.67 7.47
N ASP A 61 -2.65 -12.59 6.53
CA ASP A 61 -3.47 -12.76 5.32
C ASP A 61 -4.97 -12.87 5.61
N GLU A 62 -5.36 -13.65 6.61
CA GLU A 62 -6.78 -13.82 6.95
C GLU A 62 -7.41 -12.51 7.47
N ILE A 63 -6.64 -11.66 8.15
CA ILE A 63 -7.10 -10.32 8.54
C ILE A 63 -7.22 -9.42 7.31
N ILE A 64 -6.31 -9.54 6.34
CA ILE A 64 -6.40 -8.80 5.06
C ILE A 64 -7.66 -9.20 4.30
N VAL A 65 -7.92 -10.50 4.17
CA VAL A 65 -9.13 -11.03 3.51
C VAL A 65 -10.38 -10.52 4.21
N GLU A 66 -10.47 -10.64 5.54
CA GLU A 66 -11.60 -10.13 6.31
C GLU A 66 -11.81 -8.62 6.08
N ARG A 67 -10.74 -7.82 6.15
CA ARG A 67 -10.78 -6.36 5.98
C ARG A 67 -11.21 -5.93 4.59
N ILE A 68 -10.80 -6.64 3.54
CA ILE A 68 -11.14 -6.25 2.16
C ILE A 68 -12.56 -6.71 1.80
N VAL A 69 -12.92 -7.97 2.10
CA VAL A 69 -14.24 -8.52 1.76
C VAL A 69 -15.37 -7.81 2.53
N GLY A 70 -15.07 -7.36 3.76
CA GLY A 70 -16.00 -6.59 4.57
C GLY A 70 -16.19 -5.13 4.14
N ARG A 71 -15.40 -4.63 3.17
CA ARG A 71 -15.45 -3.24 2.71
C ARG A 71 -16.74 -2.95 1.95
N ARG A 72 -17.28 -1.76 2.18
CA ARG A 72 -18.45 -1.20 1.49
C ARG A 72 -18.12 0.22 1.06
N VAL A 73 -18.60 0.63 -0.11
CA VAL A 73 -18.27 1.93 -0.69
C VAL A 73 -19.54 2.59 -1.22
N HIS A 74 -19.72 3.86 -0.86
CA HIS A 74 -20.68 4.73 -1.50
C HIS A 74 -20.03 5.31 -2.76
N ALA A 75 -20.35 4.75 -3.93
CA ALA A 75 -19.65 5.08 -5.19
C ALA A 75 -19.64 6.58 -5.53
N PRO A 76 -20.73 7.36 -5.34
CA PRO A 76 -20.74 8.78 -5.69
C PRO A 76 -19.81 9.66 -4.84
N SER A 77 -19.60 9.31 -3.56
CA SER A 77 -18.78 10.12 -2.63
C SER A 77 -17.41 9.55 -2.34
N GLY A 78 -17.19 8.26 -2.63
CA GLY A 78 -15.99 7.53 -2.24
C GLY A 78 -15.92 7.17 -0.76
N ARG A 79 -16.94 7.48 0.07
CA ARG A 79 -16.98 7.08 1.48
C ARG A 79 -16.90 5.56 1.61
N VAL A 80 -16.12 5.11 2.59
CA VAL A 80 -15.81 3.70 2.82
C VAL A 80 -16.32 3.29 4.21
N TYR A 81 -16.99 2.15 4.25
CA TYR A 81 -17.48 1.48 5.45
C TYR A 81 -16.90 0.07 5.51
N HIS A 82 -17.04 -0.57 6.66
CA HIS A 82 -16.70 -1.98 6.85
C HIS A 82 -17.73 -2.65 7.74
N ILE A 83 -18.31 -3.77 7.30
CA ILE A 83 -19.42 -4.46 8.00
C ILE A 83 -19.17 -4.74 9.50
N LYS A 84 -17.91 -4.98 9.89
CA LYS A 84 -17.49 -5.21 11.29
C LYS A 84 -16.75 -4.02 11.94
N PHE A 85 -15.69 -3.52 11.32
CA PHE A 85 -14.80 -2.53 11.94
C PHE A 85 -15.27 -1.07 11.85
N ASN A 86 -16.12 -0.74 10.88
CA ASN A 86 -16.68 0.60 10.70
C ASN A 86 -18.07 0.48 10.02
N PRO A 87 -19.05 -0.14 10.69
CA PRO A 87 -20.34 -0.43 10.07
C PRO A 87 -21.08 0.87 9.79
N PRO A 88 -21.86 0.95 8.70
CA PRO A 88 -22.80 2.04 8.53
C PRO A 88 -23.85 2.00 9.65
N LYS A 89 -24.47 3.15 9.93
CA LYS A 89 -25.55 3.28 10.93
C LYS A 89 -26.77 2.45 10.55
N VAL A 90 -27.03 2.31 9.25
CA VAL A 90 -28.08 1.45 8.70
C VAL A 90 -27.43 0.48 7.72
N GLU A 91 -27.76 -0.81 7.83
CA GLU A 91 -27.14 -1.86 7.02
C GLU A 91 -27.25 -1.56 5.52
N ASN A 92 -26.12 -1.64 4.82
CA ASN A 92 -25.98 -1.38 3.37
C ASN A 92 -26.42 0.02 2.91
N ARG A 93 -26.46 1.02 3.81
CA ARG A 93 -26.86 2.39 3.49
C ARG A 93 -25.76 3.39 3.87
N ASP A 94 -25.53 4.38 3.03
CA ASP A 94 -24.61 5.47 3.35
C ASP A 94 -25.19 6.37 4.45
N ASP A 95 -24.36 6.73 5.43
CA ASP A 95 -24.79 7.48 6.62
C ASP A 95 -25.25 8.92 6.34
N VAL A 96 -24.88 9.46 5.17
CA VAL A 96 -25.16 10.85 4.80
C VAL A 96 -26.33 10.93 3.82
N THR A 97 -26.34 10.06 2.80
CA THR A 97 -27.33 10.11 1.72
C THR A 97 -28.46 9.09 1.87
N GLY A 98 -28.24 8.00 2.62
CA GLY A 98 -29.15 6.85 2.67
C GLY A 98 -29.16 6.00 1.39
N GLU A 99 -28.27 6.29 0.44
CA GLU A 99 -28.10 5.52 -0.79
C GLU A 99 -27.46 4.15 -0.49
N GLU A 100 -27.61 3.21 -1.41
CA GLU A 100 -27.06 1.86 -1.23
C GLU A 100 -25.54 1.85 -1.34
N LEU A 101 -24.92 1.12 -0.41
CA LEU A 101 -23.49 0.84 -0.46
C LEU A 101 -23.23 -0.34 -1.40
N THR A 102 -22.09 -0.29 -2.07
CA THR A 102 -21.64 -1.34 -3.00
C THR A 102 -20.33 -1.97 -2.54
N THR A 103 -19.99 -3.13 -3.08
CA THR A 103 -18.65 -3.70 -2.99
C THR A 103 -17.89 -3.41 -4.28
N ARG A 104 -16.57 -3.24 -4.18
CA ARG A 104 -15.74 -3.14 -5.39
C ARG A 104 -15.58 -4.53 -5.99
N LYS A 105 -15.46 -4.61 -7.32
CA LYS A 105 -15.20 -5.88 -8.02
C LYS A 105 -13.93 -6.56 -7.52
N ASP A 106 -12.93 -5.76 -7.14
CA ASP A 106 -11.65 -6.22 -6.62
C ASP A 106 -11.69 -6.74 -5.17
N ASP A 107 -12.80 -6.52 -4.46
CA ASP A 107 -12.96 -6.91 -3.05
C ASP A 107 -13.56 -8.32 -2.88
N GLN A 108 -13.76 -9.04 -3.98
CA GLN A 108 -14.15 -10.45 -3.97
C GLN A 108 -13.03 -11.30 -3.37
N GLU A 109 -13.37 -12.22 -2.47
CA GLU A 109 -12.39 -13.03 -1.73
C GLU A 109 -11.39 -13.74 -2.66
N GLU A 110 -11.86 -14.34 -3.76
CA GLU A 110 -11.00 -14.99 -4.75
C GLU A 110 -9.97 -14.03 -5.34
N THR A 111 -10.38 -12.80 -5.67
CA THR A 111 -9.49 -11.75 -6.19
C THR A 111 -8.46 -11.33 -5.15
N VAL A 112 -8.87 -11.19 -3.89
CA VAL A 112 -7.98 -10.84 -2.78
C VAL A 112 -6.94 -11.93 -2.56
N ARG A 113 -7.36 -13.20 -2.51
CA ARG A 113 -6.44 -14.33 -2.33
C ARG A 113 -5.45 -14.46 -3.49
N LYS A 114 -5.88 -14.24 -4.74
CA LYS A 114 -4.96 -14.18 -5.90
C LYS A 114 -3.91 -13.08 -5.74
N ARG A 115 -4.32 -11.87 -5.33
CA ARG A 115 -3.39 -10.76 -5.07
C ARG A 115 -2.41 -11.05 -3.94
N LEU A 116 -2.84 -11.76 -2.88
CA LEU A 116 -1.94 -12.19 -1.80
C LEU A 116 -0.89 -13.18 -2.30
N ILE A 117 -1.26 -14.12 -3.17
CA ILE A 117 -0.30 -15.05 -3.80
C ILE A 117 0.74 -14.28 -4.63
N GLU A 118 0.31 -13.32 -5.44
CA GLU A 118 1.20 -12.45 -6.21
C GLU A 118 2.12 -11.62 -5.31
N TYR A 119 1.58 -11.04 -4.23
CA TYR A 119 2.36 -10.31 -3.23
C TYR A 119 3.45 -11.19 -2.61
N HIS A 120 3.11 -12.40 -2.14
CA HIS A 120 4.07 -13.30 -1.49
C HIS A 120 5.17 -13.78 -2.45
N SER A 121 4.85 -13.93 -3.74
CA SER A 121 5.82 -14.37 -4.73
C SER A 121 6.74 -13.26 -5.24
N GLN A 122 6.25 -12.02 -5.35
CA GLN A 122 6.99 -10.93 -6.01
C GLN A 122 7.44 -9.83 -5.04
N THR A 123 6.61 -9.48 -4.07
CA THR A 123 6.81 -8.31 -3.19
C THR A 123 7.37 -8.70 -1.83
N ALA A 124 6.94 -9.82 -1.23
CA ALA A 124 7.51 -10.28 0.04
C ALA A 124 9.04 -10.46 0.03
N PRO A 125 9.71 -10.87 -1.07
CA PRO A 125 11.17 -10.87 -1.15
C PRO A 125 11.83 -9.50 -0.90
N LEU A 126 11.13 -8.39 -1.13
CA LEU A 126 11.64 -7.04 -0.86
C LEU A 126 11.87 -6.79 0.64
N VAL A 127 11.18 -7.52 1.53
CA VAL A 127 11.45 -7.46 2.98
C VAL A 127 12.90 -7.83 3.25
N SER A 128 13.35 -8.98 2.74
CA SER A 128 14.73 -9.43 2.89
C SER A 128 15.71 -8.49 2.20
N TYR A 129 15.36 -7.97 1.02
CA TYR A 129 16.17 -6.98 0.30
C TYR A 129 16.45 -5.74 1.15
N TYR A 130 15.40 -5.08 1.66
CA TYR A 130 15.55 -3.85 2.42
C TYR A 130 16.08 -4.05 3.83
N GLN A 131 15.86 -5.22 4.44
CA GLN A 131 16.57 -5.59 5.67
C GLN A 131 18.08 -5.69 5.45
N ASN A 132 18.53 -6.17 4.28
CA ASN A 132 19.95 -6.23 3.95
C ASN A 132 20.51 -4.84 3.63
N GLU A 133 19.78 -3.99 2.91
CA GLU A 133 20.15 -2.58 2.71
C GLU A 133 20.27 -1.83 4.03
N ALA A 134 19.38 -2.12 5.01
CA ALA A 134 19.46 -1.53 6.33
C ALA A 134 20.68 -2.01 7.13
N LYS A 135 21.04 -3.30 7.04
CA LYS A 135 22.29 -3.82 7.62
C LYS A 135 23.53 -3.20 6.99
N ALA A 136 23.47 -2.84 5.71
CA ALA A 136 24.52 -2.13 5.01
C ALA A 136 24.59 -0.63 5.34
N GLY A 137 23.59 -0.10 6.08
CA GLY A 137 23.52 1.32 6.45
C GLY A 137 22.96 2.23 5.35
N ASN A 138 22.30 1.67 4.32
CA ASN A 138 21.78 2.45 3.19
C ASN A 138 20.38 3.04 3.46
N ALA A 139 19.62 2.45 4.39
CA ALA A 139 18.29 2.91 4.79
C ALA A 139 17.96 2.40 6.21
N GLN A 140 16.92 2.93 6.84
CA GLN A 140 16.34 2.34 8.05
C GLN A 140 15.17 1.44 7.70
N TYR A 141 15.10 0.26 8.32
CA TYR A 141 13.99 -0.67 8.15
C TYR A 141 13.18 -0.80 9.43
N HIS A 142 11.88 -0.57 9.35
CA HIS A 142 10.97 -0.71 10.49
C HIS A 142 9.77 -1.58 10.11
N LYS A 143 9.48 -2.57 10.96
CA LYS A 143 8.30 -3.42 10.84
C LYS A 143 7.26 -2.95 11.84
N ILE A 144 6.07 -2.66 11.34
CA ILE A 144 4.93 -2.12 12.08
C ILE A 144 3.82 -3.16 12.05
N ASP A 145 3.21 -3.42 13.21
CA ASP A 145 2.02 -4.27 13.29
C ASP A 145 0.79 -3.50 12.78
N GLY A 146 0.37 -3.81 11.55
CA GLY A 146 -0.77 -3.18 10.90
C GLY A 146 -2.14 -3.66 11.42
N THR A 147 -2.18 -4.53 12.43
CA THR A 147 -3.43 -4.97 13.08
C THR A 147 -3.94 -3.98 14.13
N GLN A 148 -3.06 -3.10 14.62
CA GLN A 148 -3.35 -2.07 15.62
C GLN A 148 -4.33 -1.00 15.14
N LYS A 149 -4.82 -0.16 16.06
CA LYS A 149 -5.65 1.00 15.69
C LYS A 149 -4.83 2.03 14.93
N VAL A 150 -5.48 2.76 14.02
CA VAL A 150 -4.85 3.84 13.25
C VAL A 150 -4.16 4.88 14.16
N SER A 151 -4.73 5.19 15.33
CA SER A 151 -4.12 6.11 16.29
C SER A 151 -2.81 5.58 16.89
N GLU A 152 -2.71 4.28 17.12
CA GLU A 152 -1.53 3.62 17.71
C GLU A 152 -0.42 3.54 16.65
N ILE A 153 -0.76 3.11 15.44
CA ILE A 153 0.16 3.10 14.28
C ILE A 153 0.71 4.51 14.02
N ASN A 154 -0.15 5.54 14.05
CA ASN A 154 0.30 6.93 13.88
C ASN A 154 1.24 7.40 14.99
N ALA A 155 1.05 6.94 16.22
CA ALA A 155 1.96 7.27 17.32
C ALA A 155 3.32 6.57 17.14
N GLU A 156 3.32 5.32 16.72
CA GLU A 156 4.53 4.55 16.40
C GLU A 156 5.32 5.19 15.26
N LEU A 157 4.65 5.58 14.17
CA LEU A 157 5.28 6.28 13.04
C LEU A 157 5.96 7.59 13.45
N LYS A 158 5.32 8.39 14.32
CA LYS A 158 5.93 9.61 14.85
C LYS A 158 7.19 9.32 15.67
N ASN A 159 7.21 8.23 16.43
CA ASN A 159 8.40 7.85 17.18
C ASN A 159 9.55 7.39 16.26
N ILE A 160 9.23 6.72 15.15
CA ILE A 160 10.20 6.24 14.16
C ILE A 160 10.80 7.40 13.35
N LEU A 161 9.95 8.31 12.88
CA LEU A 161 10.33 9.36 11.93
C LEU A 161 10.80 10.65 12.62
N GLY A 162 10.54 10.82 13.91
CA GLY A 162 10.78 12.05 14.67
C GLY A 162 9.70 13.11 14.46
#